data_AF-A0A399XC44-F1
#
_entry.id   AF-A0A399XC44-F1
#
_cell.length_a   1.000
_cell.length_b   1.000
_cell.length_c   1.000
_cell.angle_alpha   90.00
_cell.angle_beta   90.00
_cell.angle_gamma   90.00
#
_symmetry.space_group_name_H-M   'P 1'
#
loop_
_entity.id
_entity.type
_entity.pdbx_description
1 polymer ?
#
loop_
_entity_poly.entity_id
_entity_poly.type
_entity_poly.pdbx_seq_one_letter_code
_entity_poly.pdbx_strand_id
1 'polypeptide(L)'
;MIAVALLLGSLCQGVVEDYFPLTSGTRWVYEEKSGDQTNVVVDEALPPIRIDGKTAFPVTSKIDGKVIETRFYGLIDNTIHIVAFKQDSPLSEPIPVLKFDGKRTSWEFSGMTPMQTIPVPLTLRGTADAKGKRTVLGMTANVIESTVTGVLDTGGGTKIESKQVAIYAQGIGLIEFKEWRKIADRETVTTTTLVKFTQPN
;
A
#
# COMPACT_ATOMS: atom_id res chain seq x y z
N MET A 1 25.29 -17.65 -43.81
CA MET A 1 25.33 -17.22 -42.39
C MET A 1 23.91 -16.87 -41.98
N ILE A 2 23.33 -17.63 -41.06
CA ILE A 2 21.96 -17.40 -40.57
C ILE A 2 22.07 -16.37 -39.44
N ALA A 3 21.49 -15.18 -39.65
CA ALA A 3 21.39 -14.17 -38.62
C ALA A 3 20.35 -14.62 -37.59
N VAL A 4 20.82 -15.01 -36.41
CA VAL A 4 19.97 -15.27 -35.24
C VAL A 4 19.46 -13.93 -34.75
N ALA A 5 18.19 -13.64 -35.00
CA ALA A 5 17.49 -12.53 -34.38
C ALA A 5 17.33 -12.85 -32.88
N LEU A 6 18.20 -12.28 -32.06
CA LEU A 6 18.02 -12.21 -30.61
C LEU A 6 16.79 -11.34 -30.34
N LEU A 7 15.65 -12.00 -30.12
CA LEU A 7 14.52 -11.43 -29.41
C LEU A 7 14.99 -11.05 -28.00
N LEU A 8 15.42 -9.80 -27.85
CA LEU A 8 15.53 -9.14 -26.57
C LEU A 8 14.11 -9.04 -26.00
N GLY A 9 13.67 -10.09 -25.31
CA GLY A 9 12.57 -9.98 -24.37
C GLY A 9 13.01 -8.95 -23.34
N SER A 10 12.49 -7.72 -23.45
CA SER A 10 12.63 -6.72 -22.43
C SER A 10 12.05 -7.33 -21.15
N LEU A 11 12.91 -7.75 -20.24
CA LEU A 11 12.53 -8.03 -18.87
C LEU A 11 12.10 -6.67 -18.32
N CYS A 12 10.82 -6.29 -18.51
CA CYS A 12 10.21 -5.21 -17.75
C CYS A 12 10.22 -5.65 -16.29
N GLN A 13 11.34 -5.40 -15.60
CA GLN A 13 11.37 -5.31 -14.17
C GLN A 13 10.42 -4.17 -13.82
N GLY A 14 9.19 -4.54 -13.44
CA GLY A 14 8.14 -3.56 -13.15
C GLY A 14 8.59 -2.58 -12.08
N VAL A 15 8.35 -1.30 -12.32
CA VAL A 15 8.59 -0.23 -11.34
C VAL A 15 7.51 -0.28 -10.26
N VAL A 16 7.73 0.38 -9.12
CA VAL A 16 6.81 0.28 -7.98
C VAL A 16 5.37 0.69 -8.32
N GLU A 17 5.21 1.64 -9.24
CA GLU A 17 3.91 2.14 -9.72
C GLU A 17 3.08 1.06 -10.42
N ASP A 18 3.74 0.10 -11.09
CA ASP A 18 3.04 -1.02 -11.73
C ASP A 18 2.32 -1.90 -10.70
N TYR A 19 2.78 -1.90 -9.45
CA TYR A 19 2.20 -2.67 -8.35
C TYR A 19 1.31 -1.81 -7.43
N PHE A 20 1.10 -0.55 -7.77
CA PHE A 20 0.28 0.38 -6.99
C PHE A 20 -0.45 1.37 -7.93
N PRO A 21 -1.42 0.88 -8.73
CA PRO A 21 -2.08 1.73 -9.72
C PRO A 21 -2.84 2.86 -9.04
N LEU A 22 -2.57 4.10 -9.43
CA LEU A 22 -3.18 5.32 -8.87
C LEU A 22 -3.96 6.12 -9.90
N THR A 23 -4.26 5.52 -11.05
CA THR A 23 -5.06 6.15 -12.11
C THR A 23 -6.45 6.46 -11.58
N SER A 24 -6.90 7.71 -11.73
CA SER A 24 -8.23 8.16 -11.31
C SER A 24 -9.33 7.26 -11.87
N GLY A 25 -10.29 6.88 -11.02
CA GLY A 25 -11.38 5.95 -11.35
C GLY A 25 -11.03 4.48 -11.15
N THR A 26 -9.78 4.15 -10.82
CA THR A 26 -9.43 2.78 -10.39
C THR A 26 -10.13 2.46 -9.08
N ARG A 27 -10.74 1.27 -9.01
CA ARG A 27 -11.55 0.85 -7.87
C ARG A 27 -11.22 -0.58 -7.47
N TRP A 28 -11.06 -0.79 -6.17
CA TRP A 28 -10.87 -2.08 -5.54
C TRP A 28 -12.01 -2.34 -4.57
N VAL A 29 -12.46 -3.58 -4.52
CA VAL A 29 -13.38 -4.06 -3.50
C VAL A 29 -12.71 -5.19 -2.77
N TYR A 30 -12.63 -5.04 -1.46
CA TYR A 30 -11.99 -5.96 -0.55
C TYR A 30 -13.00 -6.57 0.40
N GLU A 31 -12.80 -7.84 0.72
CA GLU A 31 -13.34 -8.46 1.92
C GLU A 31 -12.30 -8.33 3.03
N GLU A 32 -12.64 -7.64 4.11
CA GLU A 32 -11.80 -7.49 5.29
C GLU A 32 -12.38 -8.30 6.44
N LYS A 33 -11.55 -9.13 7.08
CA LYS A 33 -11.92 -10.00 8.20
C LYS A 33 -11.08 -9.69 9.42
N SER A 34 -11.71 -9.54 10.57
CA SER A 34 -11.06 -9.37 11.87
C SER A 34 -11.86 -10.09 12.94
N GLY A 35 -11.33 -11.20 13.46
CA GLY A 35 -12.11 -12.13 14.30
C GLY A 35 -13.31 -12.68 13.52
N ASP A 36 -14.50 -12.60 14.13
CA ASP A 36 -15.75 -13.05 13.51
C ASP A 36 -16.41 -11.97 12.62
N GLN A 37 -15.83 -10.77 12.55
CA GLN A 37 -16.38 -9.67 11.75
C GLN A 37 -15.86 -9.73 10.31
N THR A 38 -16.76 -9.49 9.36
CA THR A 38 -16.43 -9.36 7.94
C THR A 38 -17.03 -8.06 7.40
N ASN A 39 -16.21 -7.21 6.79
CA ASN A 39 -16.59 -5.96 6.17
C ASN A 39 -16.28 -6.00 4.66
N VAL A 40 -17.06 -5.28 3.87
CA VAL A 40 -16.73 -4.99 2.47
C VAL A 40 -16.20 -3.56 2.41
N VAL A 41 -14.93 -3.43 2.05
CA VAL A 41 -14.24 -2.15 1.90
C VAL A 41 -14.09 -1.83 0.42
N VAL A 42 -14.39 -0.60 0.03
CA VAL A 42 -14.23 -0.13 -1.34
C VAL A 42 -13.19 0.98 -1.34
N ASP A 43 -12.07 0.74 -2.03
CA ASP A 43 -11.07 1.77 -2.31
C ASP A 43 -11.27 2.33 -3.70
N GLU A 44 -11.08 3.64 -3.85
CA GLU A 44 -11.24 4.36 -5.12
C GLU A 44 -10.18 5.45 -5.24
N ALA A 45 -9.40 5.39 -6.34
CA ALA A 45 -8.43 6.42 -6.69
C ALA A 45 -9.15 7.62 -7.32
N LEU A 46 -8.91 8.82 -6.80
CA LEU A 46 -9.49 10.07 -7.26
C LEU A 46 -8.54 10.84 -8.18
N PRO A 47 -9.01 11.91 -8.86
CA PRO A 47 -8.14 12.78 -9.64
C PRO A 47 -6.95 13.31 -8.82
N PRO A 48 -5.74 13.36 -9.39
CA PRO A 48 -4.58 13.90 -8.70
C PRO A 48 -4.78 15.36 -8.29
N ILE A 49 -4.21 15.75 -7.15
CA ILE A 49 -4.24 17.11 -6.63
C ILE A 49 -2.82 17.60 -6.32
N ARG A 50 -2.68 18.88 -5.99
CA ARG A 50 -1.43 19.45 -5.46
C ARG A 50 -1.50 19.56 -3.95
N ILE A 51 -0.53 18.99 -3.26
CA ILE A 51 -0.27 19.19 -1.83
C ILE A 51 1.17 19.68 -1.72
N ASP A 52 1.37 20.86 -1.14
CA ASP A 52 2.69 21.48 -0.99
C ASP A 52 3.50 21.52 -2.31
N GLY A 53 2.84 21.92 -3.40
CA GLY A 53 3.42 21.97 -4.75
C GLY A 53 3.68 20.61 -5.43
N LYS A 54 3.60 19.50 -4.70
CA LYS A 54 3.82 18.14 -5.22
C LYS A 54 2.51 17.50 -5.65
N THR A 55 2.58 16.62 -6.66
CA THR A 55 1.43 15.82 -7.08
C THR A 55 1.13 14.78 -6.01
N ALA A 56 -0.13 14.70 -5.60
CA ALA A 56 -0.65 13.69 -4.69
C ALA A 56 -1.85 12.98 -5.31
N PHE A 57 -1.98 11.69 -5.05
CA PHE A 57 -3.03 10.82 -5.56
C PHE A 57 -3.94 10.42 -4.40
N PRO A 58 -5.13 11.01 -4.27
CA PRO A 58 -6.06 10.65 -3.21
C PRO A 58 -6.68 9.28 -3.48
N VAL A 59 -6.76 8.45 -2.45
CA VAL A 59 -7.56 7.22 -2.45
C VAL A 59 -8.52 7.27 -1.27
N THR A 60 -9.80 7.10 -1.56
CA THR A 60 -10.84 7.02 -0.53
C THR A 60 -11.16 5.57 -0.21
N SER A 61 -11.32 5.25 1.07
CA SER A 61 -11.85 3.97 1.53
C SER A 61 -13.28 4.15 2.02
N LYS A 62 -14.18 3.25 1.61
CA LYS A 62 -15.61 3.31 1.92
C LYS A 62 -16.12 2.01 2.51
N ILE A 63 -16.98 2.09 3.52
CA ILE A 63 -17.79 0.98 4.06
C ILE A 63 -19.26 1.43 4.01
N ASP A 64 -20.14 0.56 3.51
CA ASP A 64 -21.57 0.88 3.32
C ASP A 64 -21.84 2.20 2.58
N GLY A 65 -20.99 2.50 1.59
CA GLY A 65 -21.05 3.72 0.77
C GLY A 65 -20.55 5.00 1.47
N LYS A 66 -20.21 4.95 2.77
CA LYS A 66 -19.67 6.10 3.50
C LYS A 66 -18.15 6.10 3.44
N VAL A 67 -17.57 7.25 3.12
CA VAL A 67 -16.11 7.44 3.19
C VAL A 67 -15.70 7.38 4.66
N ILE A 68 -14.82 6.43 4.99
CA ILE A 68 -14.25 6.28 6.33
C ILE A 68 -12.84 6.88 6.42
N GLU A 69 -12.14 6.96 5.29
CA GLU A 69 -10.77 7.47 5.23
C GLU A 69 -10.45 8.02 3.84
N THR A 70 -9.51 8.96 3.77
CA THR A 70 -8.83 9.34 2.54
C THR A 70 -7.34 9.41 2.82
N ARG A 71 -6.53 8.69 2.04
CA ARG A 71 -5.08 8.78 2.08
C ARG A 71 -4.57 9.44 0.81
N PHE A 72 -3.55 10.27 0.94
CA PHE A 72 -2.92 10.94 -0.19
C PHE A 72 -1.56 10.29 -0.42
N TYR A 73 -1.40 9.67 -1.58
CA TYR A 73 -0.14 9.01 -1.96
C TYR A 73 0.71 9.90 -2.86
N GLY A 74 2.02 9.70 -2.83
CA GLY A 74 2.96 10.32 -3.75
C GLY A 74 4.12 9.39 -4.08
N LEU A 75 4.70 9.58 -5.27
CA LEU A 75 5.92 8.89 -5.68
C LEU A 75 7.13 9.76 -5.35
N ILE A 76 8.03 9.24 -4.51
CA ILE A 76 9.29 9.89 -4.13
C ILE A 76 10.38 8.83 -4.26
N ASP A 77 11.42 9.08 -5.06
CA ASP A 77 12.56 8.18 -5.24
C ASP A 77 12.18 6.71 -5.48
N ASN A 78 11.27 6.48 -6.44
CA ASN A 78 10.73 5.15 -6.78
C ASN A 78 10.13 4.38 -5.58
N THR A 79 9.51 5.13 -4.65
CA THR A 79 8.83 4.60 -3.47
C THR A 79 7.47 5.28 -3.34
N ILE A 80 6.42 4.48 -3.16
CA ILE A 80 5.10 4.97 -2.82
C ILE A 80 5.11 5.40 -1.37
N HIS A 81 4.71 6.65 -1.11
CA HIS A 81 4.59 7.20 0.22
C HIS A 81 3.16 7.68 0.48
N ILE A 82 2.72 7.63 1.74
CA ILE A 82 1.65 8.50 2.22
C ILE A 82 2.27 9.87 2.44
N VAL A 83 1.76 10.88 1.75
CA VAL A 83 2.23 12.28 1.86
C VAL A 83 1.30 13.12 2.74
N ALA A 84 0.06 12.70 2.93
CA ALA A 84 -0.90 13.35 3.84
C ALA A 84 -2.03 12.39 4.25
N PHE A 85 -2.64 12.66 5.41
CA PHE A 85 -3.92 12.09 5.83
C PHE A 85 -5.09 13.08 5.68
N LYS A 86 -4.78 14.36 5.50
CA LYS A 86 -5.74 15.44 5.19
C LYS A 86 -5.12 16.35 4.14
N GLN A 87 -5.92 16.83 3.20
CA GLN A 87 -5.42 17.61 2.06
C GLN A 87 -4.68 18.89 2.47
N ASP A 88 -5.11 19.55 3.53
CA ASP A 88 -4.57 20.81 4.04
C ASP A 88 -3.43 20.63 5.06
N SER A 89 -3.09 19.39 5.40
CA SER A 89 -2.15 19.05 6.46
C SER A 89 -1.14 18.01 5.94
N PRO A 90 -0.18 18.42 5.06
CA PRO A 90 0.88 17.54 4.59
C PRO A 90 1.71 17.00 5.75
N LEU A 91 2.19 15.76 5.61
CA LEU A 91 3.17 15.21 6.53
C LEU A 91 4.52 15.90 6.29
N SER A 92 5.17 16.32 7.39
CA SER A 92 6.54 16.81 7.35
C SER A 92 7.51 15.75 6.82
N GLU A 93 7.22 14.48 7.15
CA GLU A 93 7.97 13.31 6.73
C GLU A 93 6.99 12.31 6.08
N PRO A 94 6.96 12.21 4.74
CA PRO A 94 6.16 11.21 4.05
C PRO A 94 6.49 9.79 4.51
N ILE A 95 5.47 8.97 4.72
CA ILE A 95 5.62 7.62 5.27
C ILE A 95 5.72 6.62 4.11
N PRO A 96 6.81 5.85 3.98
CA PRO A 96 6.95 4.86 2.91
C PRO A 96 5.95 3.71 3.09
N VAL A 97 5.32 3.31 1.98
CA VAL A 97 4.33 2.23 1.90
C VAL A 97 4.90 1.05 1.15
N LEU A 98 5.49 1.31 -0.02
CA LEU A 98 6.01 0.27 -0.90
C LEU A 98 7.23 0.81 -1.66
N LYS A 99 8.32 0.06 -1.63
CA LYS A 99 9.53 0.30 -2.40
C LYS A 99 9.92 -0.99 -3.10
N PHE A 100 10.02 -0.96 -4.42
CA PHE A 100 10.42 -2.10 -5.23
C PHE A 100 11.10 -1.62 -6.51
N ASP A 101 12.30 -2.13 -6.78
CA ASP A 101 13.14 -1.77 -7.92
C ASP A 101 13.48 -2.98 -8.80
N GLY A 102 12.59 -3.99 -8.83
CA GLY A 102 12.77 -5.21 -9.64
C GLY A 102 13.63 -6.29 -8.99
N LYS A 103 14.20 -6.02 -7.82
CA LYS A 103 14.95 -6.97 -6.98
C LYS A 103 14.44 -6.89 -5.54
N ARG A 104 14.90 -7.81 -4.68
CA ARG A 104 14.62 -7.71 -3.26
C ARG A 104 15.13 -6.39 -2.70
N THR A 105 14.23 -5.61 -2.11
CA THR A 105 14.53 -4.30 -1.54
C THR A 105 14.21 -4.31 -0.04
N SER A 106 14.97 -3.54 0.74
CA SER A 106 14.67 -3.24 2.14
C SER A 106 14.73 -1.74 2.40
N TRP A 107 13.98 -1.27 3.38
CA TRP A 107 13.94 0.14 3.78
C TRP A 107 13.57 0.26 5.25
N GLU A 108 13.92 1.40 5.84
CA GLU A 108 13.56 1.76 7.20
C GLU A 108 13.02 3.20 7.20
N PHE A 109 12.18 3.50 8.18
CA PHE A 109 11.65 4.82 8.43
C PHE A 109 11.59 5.06 9.95
N SER A 110 11.90 6.28 10.37
CA SER A 110 11.73 6.76 11.72
C SER A 110 11.35 8.22 11.64
N GLY A 111 10.14 8.57 12.08
CA GLY A 111 9.62 9.92 11.99
C GLY A 111 8.38 10.11 12.86
N MET A 112 7.77 11.28 12.78
CA MET A 112 6.52 11.57 13.49
C MET A 112 5.32 11.34 12.58
N THR A 113 4.25 10.74 13.12
CA THR A 113 2.96 10.59 12.43
C THR A 113 1.83 11.14 13.30
N PRO A 114 0.79 11.76 12.73
CA PRO A 114 -0.35 12.21 13.52
C PRO A 114 -1.19 11.02 13.99
N MET A 115 -1.38 10.91 15.31
CA MET A 115 -2.44 10.11 15.90
C MET A 115 -3.50 11.06 16.45
N GLN A 116 -4.65 11.12 15.78
CA GLN A 116 -5.64 12.19 15.99
C GLN A 116 -5.01 13.58 15.79
N THR A 117 -4.85 14.36 16.85
CA THR A 117 -4.21 15.69 16.83
C THR A 117 -2.81 15.71 17.42
N ILE A 118 -2.30 14.56 17.90
CA ILE A 118 -1.02 14.47 18.60
C ILE A 118 0.01 13.79 17.69
N PRO A 119 1.14 14.44 17.38
CA PRO A 119 2.25 13.77 16.72
C PRO A 119 2.85 12.71 17.64
N VAL A 120 3.02 11.50 17.12
CA VAL A 120 3.58 10.36 17.83
C VAL A 120 4.72 9.73 17.02
N PRO A 121 5.79 9.21 17.67
CA PRO A 121 6.87 8.53 16.97
C PRO A 121 6.39 7.25 16.27
N LEU A 122 6.80 7.09 15.02
CA LEU A 122 6.59 5.90 14.21
C LEU A 122 7.92 5.39 13.69
N THR A 123 8.19 4.10 13.89
CA THR A 123 9.29 3.39 13.25
C THR A 123 8.75 2.28 12.37
N LEU A 124 9.30 2.12 11.18
CA LEU A 124 8.94 1.06 10.24
C LEU A 124 10.20 0.42 9.68
N ARG A 125 10.12 -0.88 9.41
CA ARG A 125 11.09 -1.63 8.61
C ARG A 125 10.34 -2.45 7.60
N GLY A 126 10.67 -2.26 6.33
CA GLY A 126 9.99 -2.93 5.24
C GLY A 126 10.94 -3.69 4.31
N THR A 127 10.41 -4.74 3.71
CA THR A 127 11.03 -5.45 2.60
C THR A 127 10.01 -5.65 1.49
N ALA A 128 10.47 -5.74 0.24
CA ALA A 128 9.67 -6.18 -0.89
C ALA A 128 10.48 -7.18 -1.73
N ASP A 129 9.83 -8.22 -2.23
CA ASP A 129 10.47 -9.25 -3.04
C ASP A 129 9.50 -9.85 -4.08
N ALA A 130 10.03 -10.26 -5.24
CA ALA A 130 9.24 -10.88 -6.29
C ALA A 130 8.85 -12.32 -5.90
N LYS A 131 7.59 -12.71 -6.14
CA LYS A 131 7.05 -14.04 -5.81
C LYS A 131 6.54 -14.82 -7.03
N GLY A 132 6.99 -14.44 -8.23
CA GLY A 132 6.59 -15.10 -9.47
C GLY A 132 5.23 -14.61 -9.97
N LYS A 133 4.42 -15.52 -10.51
CA LYS A 133 3.10 -15.20 -11.09
C LYS A 133 1.96 -15.84 -10.31
N ARG A 134 0.81 -15.18 -10.24
CA ARG A 134 -0.46 -15.72 -9.71
C ARG A 134 -1.62 -15.37 -10.64
N THR A 135 -2.64 -16.22 -10.65
CA THR A 135 -3.93 -15.90 -11.26
C THR A 135 -4.82 -15.20 -10.23
N VAL A 136 -5.22 -13.97 -10.52
CA VAL A 136 -6.04 -13.10 -9.66
C VAL A 136 -7.22 -12.61 -10.47
N LEU A 137 -8.44 -12.89 -10.02
CA LEU A 137 -9.68 -12.50 -10.72
C LEU A 137 -9.69 -12.90 -12.22
N GLY A 138 -9.09 -14.04 -12.55
CA GLY A 138 -8.97 -14.55 -13.93
C GLY A 138 -7.79 -13.97 -14.74
N MET A 139 -7.00 -13.06 -14.18
CA MET A 139 -5.82 -12.47 -14.82
C MET A 139 -4.53 -13.06 -14.24
N THR A 140 -3.62 -13.51 -15.10
CA THR A 140 -2.27 -13.94 -14.66
C THR A 140 -1.35 -12.73 -14.59
N ALA A 141 -0.84 -12.42 -13.40
CA ALA A 141 0.04 -11.26 -13.17
C ALA A 141 1.29 -11.65 -12.38
N ASN A 142 2.38 -10.90 -12.57
CA ASN A 142 3.54 -10.96 -11.67
C ASN A 142 3.12 -10.43 -10.30
N VAL A 143 3.66 -11.00 -9.23
CA VAL A 143 3.36 -10.62 -7.86
C VAL A 143 4.62 -10.28 -7.06
N ILE A 144 4.49 -9.31 -6.17
CA ILE A 144 5.48 -9.03 -5.13
C ILE A 144 4.83 -9.23 -3.76
N GLU A 145 5.66 -9.63 -2.80
CA GLU A 145 5.30 -9.64 -1.38
C GLU A 145 6.07 -8.53 -0.70
N SER A 146 5.35 -7.68 0.03
CA SER A 146 5.92 -6.73 0.96
C SER A 146 5.65 -7.16 2.39
N THR A 147 6.67 -7.11 3.23
CA THR A 147 6.54 -7.30 4.67
C THR A 147 6.98 -6.02 5.37
N VAL A 148 6.16 -5.50 6.26
CA VAL A 148 6.47 -4.31 7.06
C VAL A 148 6.26 -4.62 8.53
N THR A 149 7.22 -4.29 9.37
CA THR A 149 7.03 -4.27 10.82
C THR A 149 7.10 -2.84 11.32
N GLY A 150 6.20 -2.46 12.22
CA GLY A 150 6.10 -1.12 12.73
C GLY A 150 5.94 -1.04 14.25
N VAL A 151 6.39 0.07 14.81
CA VAL A 151 6.09 0.45 16.20
C VAL A 151 5.66 1.91 16.21
N LEU A 152 4.45 2.14 16.71
CA LEU A 152 3.89 3.46 16.99
C LEU A 152 3.92 3.68 18.51
N ASP A 153 4.63 4.70 18.98
CA ASP A 153 4.69 5.05 20.40
C ASP A 153 3.64 6.10 20.73
N THR A 154 2.54 5.68 21.37
CA THR A 154 1.39 6.57 21.61
C THR A 154 1.62 7.58 22.75
N GLY A 155 2.80 7.55 23.38
CA GLY A 155 3.06 8.26 24.63
C GLY A 155 2.44 7.55 25.84
N GLY A 156 2.90 7.90 27.05
CA GLY A 156 2.36 7.32 28.29
C GLY A 156 2.64 5.81 28.47
N GLY A 157 3.63 5.26 27.75
CA GLY A 157 4.10 3.88 27.91
C GLY A 157 3.35 2.82 27.08
N THR A 158 2.34 3.22 26.30
CA THR A 158 1.63 2.29 25.40
C THR A 158 2.24 2.32 24.00
N LYS A 159 2.62 1.15 23.49
CA LYS A 159 3.10 0.95 22.11
C LYS A 159 2.11 0.13 21.32
N ILE A 160 1.94 0.49 20.06
CA ILE A 160 1.24 -0.32 19.07
C ILE A 160 2.30 -0.93 18.17
N GLU A 161 2.41 -2.26 18.22
CA GLU A 161 3.30 -3.02 17.35
C GLU A 161 2.47 -3.59 16.20
N SER A 162 3.02 -3.56 14.99
CA SER A 162 2.38 -4.19 13.83
C SER A 162 3.37 -5.02 13.03
N LYS A 163 2.86 -6.11 12.46
CA LYS A 163 3.49 -6.84 11.36
C LYS A 163 2.47 -6.94 10.25
N GLN A 164 2.87 -6.56 9.05
CA GLN A 164 2.05 -6.53 7.86
C GLN A 164 2.70 -7.39 6.79
N VAL A 165 1.90 -8.19 6.10
CA VAL A 165 2.30 -8.92 4.88
C VAL A 165 1.28 -8.57 3.81
N ALA A 166 1.76 -7.99 2.72
CA ALA A 166 0.96 -7.50 1.60
C ALA A 166 1.43 -8.17 0.31
N ILE A 167 0.51 -8.75 -0.46
CA ILE A 167 0.78 -9.23 -1.81
C ILE A 167 0.19 -8.24 -2.80
N TYR A 168 1.02 -7.78 -3.73
CA TYR A 168 0.60 -6.88 -4.81
C TYR A 168 0.76 -7.59 -6.15
N ALA A 169 -0.23 -7.47 -7.03
CA ALA A 169 -0.18 -7.95 -8.40
C ALA A 169 0.04 -6.78 -9.37
N GLN A 170 0.93 -6.99 -10.34
CA GLN A 170 1.23 -6.01 -11.39
C GLN A 170 -0.05 -5.64 -12.17
N GLY A 171 -0.29 -4.34 -12.34
CA GLY A 171 -1.47 -3.77 -12.99
C GLY A 171 -2.75 -3.79 -12.15
N ILE A 172 -2.75 -4.47 -11.00
CA ILE A 172 -3.92 -4.61 -10.13
C ILE A 172 -3.73 -3.84 -8.83
N GLY A 173 -2.56 -3.92 -8.19
CA GLY A 173 -2.36 -3.36 -6.85
C GLY A 173 -2.45 -4.43 -5.76
N LEU A 174 -2.88 -4.04 -4.56
CA LEU A 174 -3.00 -4.92 -3.41
C LEU A 174 -4.07 -6.01 -3.66
N ILE A 175 -3.68 -7.28 -3.52
CA ILE A 175 -4.56 -8.45 -3.71
C ILE A 175 -4.85 -9.21 -2.42
N GLU A 176 -3.88 -9.24 -1.51
CA GLU A 176 -3.97 -9.90 -0.21
C GLU A 176 -3.19 -9.06 0.81
N PHE A 177 -3.74 -8.88 2.00
CA PHE A 177 -3.07 -8.22 3.11
C PHE A 177 -3.39 -8.95 4.40
N LYS A 178 -2.39 -9.07 5.26
CA LYS A 178 -2.55 -9.59 6.62
C LYS A 178 -1.78 -8.72 7.59
N GLU A 179 -2.47 -8.21 8.58
CA GLU A 179 -1.88 -7.45 9.68
C GLU A 179 -2.07 -8.20 10.99
N TRP A 180 -0.98 -8.33 11.73
CA TRP A 180 -1.01 -8.62 13.16
C TRP A 180 -0.72 -7.31 13.86
N ARG A 181 -1.65 -6.86 14.71
CA ARG A 181 -1.51 -5.65 15.50
C ARG A 181 -1.60 -6.00 16.97
N LYS A 182 -0.60 -5.59 17.74
CA LYS A 182 -0.54 -5.77 19.19
C LYS A 182 -0.62 -4.43 19.89
N ILE A 183 -1.57 -4.31 20.82
CA ILE A 183 -1.75 -3.16 21.69
C ILE A 183 -1.77 -3.67 23.12
N ALA A 184 -0.74 -3.32 23.90
CA ALA A 184 -0.50 -3.92 25.21
C ALA A 184 -0.53 -5.47 25.12
N ASP A 185 -1.46 -6.13 25.83
CA ASP A 185 -1.58 -7.59 25.86
C ASP A 185 -2.55 -8.16 24.82
N ARG A 186 -3.19 -7.31 24.00
CA ARG A 186 -4.18 -7.74 23.01
C ARG A 186 -3.55 -7.77 21.63
N GLU A 187 -3.69 -8.91 20.96
CA GLU A 187 -3.35 -9.07 19.55
C GLU A 187 -4.64 -9.21 18.72
N THR A 188 -4.71 -8.46 17.63
CA THR A 188 -5.76 -8.55 16.62
C THR A 188 -5.13 -8.90 15.30
N VAL A 189 -5.77 -9.80 14.55
CA VAL A 189 -5.35 -10.17 13.20
C VAL A 189 -6.43 -9.75 12.23
N THR A 190 -6.04 -8.96 11.24
CA THR A 190 -6.91 -8.54 10.14
C THR A 190 -6.39 -9.14 8.85
N THR A 191 -7.29 -9.66 8.02
CA THR A 191 -6.97 -10.10 6.65
C THR A 191 -7.85 -9.38 5.66
N THR A 192 -7.26 -8.88 4.58
CA THR A 192 -7.97 -8.20 3.49
C THR A 192 -7.69 -8.94 2.20
N THR A 193 -8.74 -9.30 1.47
CA THR A 193 -8.64 -10.04 0.21
C THR A 193 -9.39 -9.30 -0.89
N LEU A 194 -8.75 -9.13 -2.05
CA LEU A 194 -9.39 -8.50 -3.21
C LEU A 194 -10.46 -9.41 -3.79
N VAL A 195 -11.68 -8.90 -3.89
CA VAL A 195 -12.83 -9.62 -4.46
C VAL A 195 -13.32 -9.02 -5.78
N LYS A 196 -12.99 -7.74 -6.04
CA LYS A 196 -13.27 -7.10 -7.33
C LYS A 196 -12.29 -5.99 -7.62
N PHE A 197 -11.90 -5.88 -8.88
CA PHE A 197 -11.06 -4.80 -9.40
C PHE A 197 -11.70 -4.19 -10.63
N THR A 198 -11.57 -2.88 -10.80
CA THR A 198 -12.07 -2.17 -11.98
C THR A 198 -11.11 -1.04 -12.30
N GLN A 199 -10.65 -1.00 -13.56
CA GLN A 199 -9.85 0.10 -14.08
C GLN A 199 -10.76 1.10 -14.82
N PRO A 200 -10.37 2.39 -14.86
CA PRO A 200 -11.00 3.33 -15.78
C PRO A 200 -10.79 2.87 -17.23
N ASN A 201 -11.81 3.08 -18.06
CA ASN A 201 -11.72 2.85 -19.52
C ASN A 201 -10.88 3.92 -20.20
#